data_AF-A0A9D1ZYX7-F1
#
_entry.id   AF-A0A9D1ZYX7-F1
#
_cell.length_a   1.000
_cell.length_b   1.000
_cell.length_c   1.000
_cell.angle_alpha   90.00
_cell.angle_beta   90.00
_cell.angle_gamma   90.00
#
_symmetry.space_group_name_H-M   'P 1'
#
loop_
_entity.id
_entity.type
_entity.pdbx_description
1 polymer ?
#
loop_
_entity_poly.entity_id
_entity_poly.type
_entity_poly.pdbx_seq_one_letter_code
_entity_poly.pdbx_strand_id
1 'polypeptide(L)'
;MSNKDGTEIPVYTPQSQSQSEEARLEGLLESITGVGDCTVMVTYGEDGGVEGVVVSAEGAGDMNVKLKIIDVICTLMNVDGGKIKVYKKN
;
A
#
# COMPACT_ATOMS: atom_id res chain seq x y z
N MET A 1 36.86 3.82 13.08
CA MET A 1 37.77 4.19 11.99
C MET A 1 36.91 4.79 10.89
N SER A 2 37.20 6.03 10.46
CA SER A 2 36.44 6.81 9.48
C SER A 2 36.44 6.20 8.07
N ASN A 3 35.39 6.48 7.29
CA ASN A 3 35.59 7.06 5.96
C ASN A 3 35.14 8.52 6.02
N LYS A 4 35.83 9.36 5.25
CA LYS A 4 36.06 10.80 5.46
C LYS A 4 34.88 11.76 5.25
N ASP A 5 33.62 11.35 5.30
CA ASP A 5 32.49 12.28 5.06
C ASP A 5 31.28 12.13 5.98
N GLY A 6 31.44 11.45 7.12
CA GLY A 6 30.73 11.79 8.38
C GLY A 6 29.19 11.75 8.46
N THR A 7 28.45 11.36 7.42
CA THR A 7 26.99 11.23 7.52
C THR A 7 26.61 9.79 7.89
N GLU A 8 26.23 9.59 9.15
CA GLU A 8 25.43 8.43 9.54
C GLU A 8 24.09 8.55 8.81
N ILE A 9 23.82 7.67 7.85
CA ILE A 9 22.48 7.53 7.27
C ILE A 9 21.58 6.93 8.37
N PRO A 10 20.53 7.63 8.82
CA PRO A 10 19.57 7.05 9.74
C PRO A 10 18.87 5.90 9.03
N VAL A 11 19.08 4.68 9.53
CA VAL A 11 18.36 3.49 9.06
C VAL A 11 16.90 3.63 9.50
N TYR A 12 16.06 4.22 8.67
CA TYR A 12 14.63 4.38 8.95
C TYR A 12 13.97 3.00 8.95
N THR A 13 13.63 2.51 10.13
CA THR A 13 13.00 1.20 10.31
C THR A 13 11.61 1.34 10.96
N PRO A 14 10.56 1.76 10.23
CA PRO A 14 9.19 1.65 10.72
C PRO A 14 8.63 0.25 10.41
N GLN A 15 9.23 -0.83 10.94
CA GLN A 15 8.82 -2.20 10.60
C GLN A 15 7.54 -2.67 11.32
N SER A 16 7.06 -1.97 12.35
CA SER A 16 5.97 -2.48 13.20
C SER A 16 4.61 -1.80 13.00
N GLN A 17 4.53 -0.62 12.38
CA GLN A 17 3.26 0.08 12.10
C GLN A 17 2.76 -0.21 10.68
N SER A 18 3.64 -0.19 9.68
CA SER A 18 3.26 -0.37 8.28
C SER A 18 2.69 -1.76 7.97
N GLN A 19 3.26 -2.83 8.54
CA GLN A 19 2.69 -4.18 8.43
C GLN A 19 1.28 -4.26 9.04
N SER A 20 0.98 -3.48 10.08
CA SER A 20 -0.35 -3.46 10.67
C SER A 20 -1.37 -2.68 9.84
N GLU A 21 -0.93 -1.67 9.09
CA GLU A 21 -1.78 -0.91 8.18
C GLU A 21 -2.10 -1.70 6.91
N GLU A 22 -1.08 -2.32 6.30
CA GLU A 22 -1.24 -3.17 5.12
C GLU A 22 -2.12 -4.38 5.44
N ALA A 23 -1.85 -5.11 6.53
CA ALA A 23 -2.68 -6.25 6.94
C ALA A 23 -4.13 -5.85 7.26
N ARG A 24 -4.36 -4.65 7.81
CA ARG A 24 -5.71 -4.15 8.06
C ARG A 24 -6.42 -3.77 6.77
N LEU A 25 -5.70 -3.19 5.81
CA LEU A 25 -6.22 -2.90 4.46
C LEU A 25 -6.57 -4.19 3.74
N GLU A 26 -5.69 -5.19 3.77
CA GLU A 26 -5.92 -6.53 3.21
C GLU A 26 -7.17 -7.15 3.78
N GLY A 27 -7.28 -7.27 5.11
CA GLY A 27 -8.45 -7.88 5.75
C GLY A 27 -9.77 -7.15 5.44
N LEU A 28 -9.72 -5.82 5.25
CA LEU A 28 -10.91 -5.07 4.82
C LEU A 28 -11.24 -5.34 3.35
N LEU A 29 -10.25 -5.31 2.45
CA LEU A 29 -10.44 -5.51 1.02
C LEU A 29 -10.92 -6.93 0.73
N GLU A 30 -10.40 -7.95 1.42
CA GLU A 30 -10.84 -9.35 1.31
C GLU A 30 -12.31 -9.53 1.72
N SER A 31 -12.82 -8.69 2.63
CA SER A 31 -14.24 -8.72 3.02
C SER A 31 -15.19 -8.19 1.93
N ILE A 32 -14.65 -7.55 0.88
CA ILE A 32 -15.45 -6.99 -0.22
C ILE A 32 -15.73 -8.10 -1.24
N THR A 33 -17.02 -8.29 -1.55
CA THR A 33 -17.45 -9.27 -2.54
C THR A 33 -16.77 -9.06 -3.88
N GLY A 34 -16.07 -10.11 -4.32
CA GLY A 34 -15.40 -10.16 -5.62
C GLY A 34 -13.92 -9.77 -5.58
N VAL A 35 -13.34 -9.34 -4.45
CA VAL A 35 -11.89 -9.05 -4.35
C VAL A 35 -11.06 -10.33 -4.30
N GLY A 36 -11.47 -11.32 -3.51
CA GLY A 36 -10.68 -12.54 -3.29
C GLY A 36 -9.45 -12.26 -2.42
N ASP A 37 -8.46 -13.15 -2.50
CA ASP A 37 -7.18 -12.96 -1.82
C ASP A 37 -6.45 -11.73 -2.37
N CYS A 38 -5.88 -10.92 -1.46
CA CYS A 38 -5.19 -9.71 -1.87
C CYS A 38 -3.91 -9.44 -1.09
N THR A 39 -3.08 -8.58 -1.66
CA THR A 39 -1.84 -8.13 -1.05
C THR A 39 -1.71 -6.64 -1.29
N VAL A 40 -1.45 -5.88 -0.22
CA VAL A 40 -1.35 -4.42 -0.23
C VAL A 40 0.05 -4.01 0.16
N MET A 41 0.61 -3.06 -0.58
CA MET A 41 1.90 -2.48 -0.26
C MET A 41 1.81 -0.96 -0.34
N VAL A 42 2.29 -0.29 0.70
CA VAL A 42 2.28 1.17 0.82
C VAL A 42 3.71 1.69 0.80
N THR A 43 3.99 2.66 -0.07
CA THR A 43 5.27 3.37 -0.12
C THR A 43 5.11 4.74 0.52
N TYR A 44 5.96 5.04 1.49
CA TYR A 44 6.00 6.33 2.18
C TYR A 44 7.25 7.11 1.76
N GLY A 45 7.09 8.41 1.56
CA GLY A 45 8.19 9.33 1.25
C GLY A 45 8.99 9.72 2.51
N GLU A 46 10.04 10.51 2.30
CA GLU A 46 10.91 11.00 3.40
C GLU A 46 10.17 11.90 4.40
N ASP A 47 9.07 12.52 3.97
CA ASP A 47 8.19 13.36 4.80
C ASP A 47 7.16 12.53 5.61
N GLY A 48 7.15 11.21 5.44
CA GLY A 48 6.16 10.30 6.02
C GLY A 48 4.82 10.30 5.29
N GLY A 49 4.68 11.01 4.18
CA GLY A 49 3.48 11.01 3.33
C GLY A 49 3.38 9.77 2.45
N VAL A 50 2.17 9.40 2.04
CA VAL A 50 1.95 8.30 1.10
C VAL A 50 2.32 8.74 -0.32
N GLU A 51 3.34 8.11 -0.88
CA GLU A 51 3.77 8.31 -2.27
C GLU A 51 3.02 7.42 -3.24
N GLY A 52 2.73 6.18 -2.84
CA GLY A 52 2.06 5.22 -3.70
C GLY A 52 1.49 4.03 -2.94
N VAL A 53 0.43 3.46 -3.50
CA VAL A 53 -0.19 2.23 -3.00
C VAL A 53 -0.32 1.24 -4.15
N VAL A 54 0.16 0.03 -3.93
CA VAL A 54 0.04 -1.07 -4.89
C VAL A 54 -0.81 -2.17 -4.28
N VAL A 55 -1.78 -2.64 -5.06
CA VAL A 55 -2.66 -3.74 -4.67
C VAL A 55 -2.60 -4.83 -5.72
N SER A 56 -2.39 -6.05 -5.28
CA SER A 56 -2.57 -7.26 -6.08
C SER A 56 -3.77 -8.02 -5.54
N ALA A 57 -4.82 -8.21 -6.33
CA ALA A 57 -6.03 -8.94 -5.90
C ALA A 57 -6.51 -9.90 -6.98
N GLU A 58 -7.00 -11.08 -6.61
CA GLU A 58 -7.53 -12.08 -7.55
C GLU A 58 -8.66 -11.50 -8.41
N GLY A 59 -9.54 -10.75 -7.76
CA GLY A 59 -10.71 -10.07 -8.31
C GLY A 59 -10.42 -8.88 -9.20
N ALA A 60 -9.18 -8.38 -9.22
CA ALA A 60 -8.83 -7.20 -10.01
C ALA A 60 -8.84 -7.45 -11.54
N GLY A 61 -9.28 -8.62 -12.01
CA GLY A 61 -9.68 -8.79 -13.40
C GLY A 61 -10.96 -8.02 -13.78
N ASP A 62 -11.83 -7.72 -12.80
CA ASP A 62 -13.06 -6.96 -13.00
C ASP A 62 -12.83 -5.46 -12.70
N MET A 63 -13.21 -4.60 -13.65
CA MET A 63 -13.08 -3.15 -13.51
C MET A 63 -13.91 -2.60 -12.34
N ASN A 64 -15.08 -3.17 -12.05
CA ASN A 64 -15.90 -2.77 -10.91
C ASN A 64 -15.19 -3.09 -9.59
N VAL A 65 -14.51 -4.24 -9.52
CA VAL A 65 -13.71 -4.61 -8.35
C VAL A 65 -12.51 -3.67 -8.21
N LYS A 66 -11.80 -3.36 -9.30
CA LYS A 66 -10.71 -2.37 -9.25
C LYS A 66 -11.17 -1.01 -8.74
N LEU A 67 -12.30 -0.50 -9.22
CA LEU A 67 -12.85 0.79 -8.78
C LEU A 67 -13.20 0.77 -7.29
N LYS A 68 -13.81 -0.31 -6.80
CA LYS A 68 -14.09 -0.48 -5.36
C LYS A 68 -12.82 -0.47 -4.52
N ILE A 69 -11.77 -1.19 -4.96
CA ILE A 69 -10.48 -1.22 -4.26
C ILE A 69 -9.88 0.19 -4.17
N ILE A 70 -9.88 0.92 -5.29
CA ILE A 70 -9.36 2.31 -5.35
C ILE A 70 -10.15 3.21 -4.40
N ASP A 71 -11.49 3.17 -4.45
CA ASP A 71 -12.37 4.00 -3.62
C ASP A 71 -12.13 3.79 -2.12
N VAL A 72 -11.99 2.54 -1.70
CA VAL A 72 -11.72 2.18 -0.30
C VAL A 72 -10.36 2.70 0.16
N ILE A 73 -9.31 2.52 -0.65
CA ILE A 73 -7.97 3.00 -0.30
C ILE A 73 -7.92 4.53 -0.26
N CYS A 74 -8.53 5.21 -1.24
CA CYS A 74 -8.66 6.67 -1.22
C CYS A 74 -9.30 7.15 0.09
N THR A 75 -10.38 6.49 0.53
CA THR A 75 -11.13 6.85 1.73
C THR A 75 -10.33 6.62 3.02
N LEU A 76 -9.58 5.53 3.11
CA LEU A 76 -8.86 5.16 4.33
C LEU A 76 -7.52 5.86 4.49
N MET A 77 -6.79 6.03 3.39
CA MET A 77 -5.43 6.56 3.41
C MET A 77 -5.37 8.04 3.04
N ASN A 78 -6.50 8.65 2.65
CA ASN A 78 -6.57 10.02 2.15
C ASN A 78 -5.53 10.27 1.03
N VAL A 79 -5.38 9.28 0.15
CA VAL A 79 -4.43 9.29 -0.96
C VAL A 79 -5.16 9.52 -2.28
N ASP A 80 -4.53 10.22 -3.21
CA ASP A 80 -5.07 10.44 -4.56
C ASP A 80 -5.13 9.13 -5.35
N GLY A 81 -6.23 8.90 -6.08
CA GLY A 81 -6.43 7.68 -6.86
C GLY A 81 -5.38 7.46 -7.96
N GLY A 82 -4.73 8.52 -8.45
CA GLY A 82 -3.62 8.44 -9.41
C GLY A 82 -2.36 7.79 -8.84
N LYS A 83 -2.20 7.79 -7.51
CA LYS A 83 -1.10 7.13 -6.79
C LYS A 83 -1.38 5.66 -6.47
N ILE A 84 -2.58 5.16 -6.79
CA ILE A 84 -2.99 3.78 -6.54
C ILE A 84 -2.87 2.96 -7.82
N LYS A 85 -2.25 1.79 -7.73
CA LYS A 85 -2.17 0.82 -8.84
C LYS A 85 -2.72 -0.53 -8.40
N VAL A 86 -3.69 -1.05 -9.17
CA VAL A 86 -4.35 -2.32 -8.89
C VAL A 86 -4.09 -3.31 -10.02
N TYR A 87 -3.47 -4.43 -9.67
CA TYR A 87 -3.11 -5.53 -10.56
C TYR A 87 -3.89 -6.79 -10.20
N LYS A 88 -4.12 -7.62 -11.22
CA LYS A 88 -4.69 -8.95 -11.02
C LYS A 88 -3.61 -9.87 -10.43
N LYS A 89 -3.97 -10.56 -9.35
CA LYS A 89 -3.18 -11.67 -8.78
C LYS A 89 -3.44 -12.95 -9.59
N ASN A 90 -2.38 -13.72 -9.84
CA ASN A 90 -2.43 -15.00 -10.58
C ASN A 90 -2.62 -16.19 -9.64
#